data_AF-S2N596-F1
#
_entry.id   AF-S2N596-F1
#
_cell.length_a   1.000
_cell.length_b   1.000
_cell.length_c   1.000
_cell.angle_alpha   90.00
_cell.angle_beta   90.00
_cell.angle_gamma   90.00
#
_symmetry.space_group_name_H-M   'P 1'
#
loop_
_entity.id
_entity.type
_entity.pdbx_description
1 polymer ?
#
loop_
_entity_poly.entity_id
_entity_poly.type
_entity_poly.pdbx_seq_one_letter_code
_entity_poly.pdbx_strand_id
1 'polypeptide(L)' 'MDAFNASEVVSAAKFASSDTGVATVAADGTITAVAVGSTTITATSGTFNATVAVTVSAA' A
#
# COMPACT_ATOMS: atom_id res chain seq x y z
N MET A 1 -11.30 18.65 15.39
CA MET A 1 -10.44 17.44 15.48
C MET A 1 -10.67 16.70 14.19
N ASP A 2 -10.11 17.29 13.15
CA ASP A 2 -10.53 17.07 11.77
C ASP A 2 -9.63 16.01 11.18
N ALA A 3 -10.25 15.11 10.43
CA ALA A 3 -9.69 13.86 9.94
C ALA A 3 -8.30 14.07 9.32
N PHE A 4 -7.35 13.23 9.73
CA PHE A 4 -6.03 13.10 9.12
C PHE A 4 -6.19 12.98 7.60
N ASN A 5 -5.98 14.08 6.88
CA ASN A 5 -6.14 14.13 5.43
C ASN A 5 -5.22 13.07 4.81
N ALA A 6 -5.83 12.00 4.30
CA ALA A 6 -5.15 10.89 3.65
C ALA A 6 -4.14 11.38 2.60
N SER A 7 -4.40 12.52 1.95
CA SER A 7 -3.52 13.11 0.93
C SER A 7 -2.14 13.58 1.45
N GLU A 8 -2.00 14.02 2.70
CA GLU A 8 -0.70 14.47 3.24
C GLU A 8 0.10 13.31 3.84
N VAL A 9 -0.58 12.39 4.53
CA VAL A 9 0.05 11.14 4.98
C VAL A 9 0.48 10.31 3.79
N VAL A 10 -0.27 10.32 2.68
CA VAL A 10 0.08 9.52 1.52
C VAL A 10 1.23 10.11 0.69
N SER A 11 1.31 11.43 0.55
CA SER A 11 2.45 12.08 -0.12
C SER A 11 3.75 11.94 0.69
N ALA A 12 3.65 11.78 2.01
CA ALA A 12 4.78 11.45 2.88
C ALA A 12 4.95 9.93 3.10
N ALA A 13 4.02 9.12 2.61
CA ALA A 13 4.06 7.68 2.77
C ALA A 13 4.98 7.06 1.73
N LYS A 14 5.98 6.33 2.21
CA LYS A 14 6.74 5.39 1.39
C LYS A 14 6.02 4.05 1.43
N PHE A 15 5.59 3.60 0.28
CA PHE A 15 5.06 2.26 0.10
C PHE A 15 6.12 1.36 -0.52
N ALA A 16 6.29 0.18 0.06
CA ALA A 16 7.13 -0.87 -0.48
C ALA A 16 6.27 -2.12 -0.69
N SER A 17 6.19 -2.58 -1.92
CA SER A 17 5.59 -3.88 -2.24
C SER A 17 6.68 -4.95 -2.20
N SER A 18 6.42 -6.07 -1.54
CA SER A 18 7.31 -7.23 -1.58
C SER A 18 7.34 -7.88 -2.96
N ASP A 19 6.30 -7.68 -3.78
CA ASP A 19 6.19 -8.30 -5.10
C ASP A 19 5.37 -7.43 -6.06
N THR A 20 6.07 -6.68 -6.92
CA THR A 20 5.45 -5.78 -7.91
C THR A 20 4.75 -6.52 -9.04
N GLY A 21 4.96 -7.83 -9.19
CA GLY A 21 4.22 -8.67 -10.14
C GLY A 21 2.83 -9.03 -9.64
N VAL A 22 2.65 -9.12 -8.31
CA VAL A 22 1.37 -9.45 -7.65
C VAL A 22 0.60 -8.19 -7.27
N ALA A 23 1.25 -7.18 -6.69
CA ALA A 23 0.62 -5.90 -6.38
C ALA A 23 1.59 -4.73 -6.50
N THR A 24 1.13 -3.65 -7.12
CA THR A 24 1.83 -2.39 -7.25
C THR A 24 1.17 -1.33 -6.39
N VAL A 25 1.93 -0.33 -5.97
CA VAL A 25 1.45 0.75 -5.13
C VAL A 25 1.90 2.07 -5.74
N ALA A 26 0.94 2.97 -5.95
CA ALA A 26 1.18 4.28 -6.53
C ALA A 26 1.60 5.29 -5.46
N ALA A 27 2.15 6.43 -5.89
CA ALA A 27 2.62 7.49 -4.99
C ALA A 27 1.48 8.18 -4.21
N ASP A 28 0.24 8.05 -4.70
CA ASP A 28 -0.99 8.46 -4.04
C ASP A 28 -1.56 7.38 -3.09
N GLY A 29 -0.81 6.29 -2.87
CA GLY A 29 -1.17 5.19 -1.97
C GLY A 29 -2.22 4.24 -2.51
N THR A 30 -2.63 4.40 -3.78
CA THR A 30 -3.47 3.41 -4.46
C THR A 30 -2.70 2.12 -4.64
N ILE A 31 -3.23 1.05 -4.06
CA ILE A 31 -2.72 -0.32 -4.23
C ILE A 31 -3.49 -0.97 -5.38
N THR A 32 -2.77 -1.44 -6.39
CA THR A 32 -3.32 -2.15 -7.55
C THR A 32 -2.79 -3.58 -7.57
N ALA A 33 -3.68 -4.56 -7.41
CA ALA A 33 -3.37 -5.96 -7.62
C ALA A 33 -3.23 -6.25 -9.13
N VAL A 34 -2.11 -6.85 -9.52
CA VAL A 34 -1.75 -7.16 -10.92
C VAL A 34 -1.89 -8.65 -11.22
N ALA A 35 -1.51 -9.51 -10.29
CA ALA A 35 -1.55 -10.97 -10.48
C ALA A 35 -1.96 -11.71 -9.21
N VAL A 36 -2.44 -12.93 -9.41
CA VAL A 36 -2.82 -13.87 -8.35
C VAL A 36 -1.57 -14.29 -7.58
N GLY A 37 -1.60 -14.13 -6.26
CA GLY A 37 -0.46 -14.37 -5.40
C GLY A 37 -0.66 -13.74 -4.02
N SER A 38 0.19 -14.10 -3.07
CA SER A 38 0.23 -13.46 -1.76
C SER A 38 1.39 -12.48 -1.74
N THR A 39 1.11 -11.22 -1.43
CA THR A 39 2.13 -10.18 -1.30
C THR A 39 1.88 -9.35 -0.05
N THR A 40 2.95 -8.76 0.49
CA THR A 40 2.86 -7.89 1.65
C THR A 40 3.30 -6.49 1.22
N ILE A 41 2.46 -5.51 1.51
CA ILE A 41 2.75 -4.10 1.26
C ILE A 41 2.95 -3.41 2.59
N THR A 42 4.10 -2.75 2.73
CA THR A 42 4.42 -1.95 3.91
C THR A 42 4.29 -0.48 3.53
N ALA A 43 3.39 0.22 4.20
CA ALA A 43 3.17 1.65 4.08
C ALA A 43 3.76 2.36 5.29
N THR A 44 4.75 3.22 5.07
CA THR A 44 5.43 3.98 6.12
C THR A 44 5.20 5.47 5.89
N SER A 45 4.40 6.10 6.76
CA SER A 45 4.11 7.54 6.73
C SER A 45 4.64 8.21 7.99
N GLY A 46 5.82 8.82 7.91
CA GLY A 46 6.44 9.49 9.06
C GLY A 46 6.63 8.56 10.26
N THR A 47 5.86 8.79 11.32
CA THR A 47 5.86 7.98 12.56
C THR A 47 4.90 6.79 12.55
N PHE A 48 4.04 6.67 11.53
CA PHE A 48 3.07 5.58 11.42
C PHE A 48 3.53 4.55 10.39
N ASN A 49 3.43 3.27 10.76
CA ASN A 49 3.71 2.16 9.87
C ASN A 49 2.48 1.25 9.82
N ALA A 50 2.04 0.92 8.61
CA ALA A 50 0.96 -0.02 8.37
C ALA A 50 1.48 -1.14 7.45
N THR A 51 1.16 -2.37 7.78
CA THR A 51 1.44 -3.54 6.94
C THR A 51 0.12 -4.11 6.45
N VAL A 52 0.03 -4.32 5.15
CA VAL A 52 -1.14 -4.87 4.48
C VAL A 52 -0.71 -6.16 3.79
N ALA A 53 -1.24 -7.29 4.27
CA ALA A 53 -1.15 -8.55 3.56
C ALA A 53 -2.24 -8.56 2.47
N VAL A 54 -1.82 -8.57 1.21
CA VAL A 54 -2.70 -8.65 0.04
C VAL A 54 -2.64 -10.07 -0.50
N THR A 55 -3.75 -10.79 -0.40
CA THR A 55 -3.93 -12.09 -1.06
C THR A 55 -4.80 -11.87 -2.28
N VAL A 56 -4.21 -11.98 -3.46
CA VAL A 56 -4.92 -11.93 -4.73
C VAL A 56 -5.25 -13.35 -5.12
N SER A 57 -6.55 -13.68 -5.16
CA SER A 57 -7.07 -14.97 -5.60
C SER A 57 -7.69 -14.79 -6.98
N ALA A 58 -7.33 -15.62 -7.96
CA ALA A 58 -8.15 -15.74 -9.17
C ALA A 58 -9.49 -16.37 -8.77
N ALA A 59 -10.57 -15.79 -9.27
CA ALA A 59 -11.91 -16.36 -9.15
C ALA A 59 -12.04 -17.64 -9.98
#